data_AF-B1HPI1-F1
#
_entry.id   AF-B1HPI1-F1
#
_cell.length_a   1.000
_cell.length_b   1.000
_cell.length_c   1.000
_cell.angle_alpha   90.00
_cell.angle_beta   90.00
_cell.angle_gamma   90.00
#
_symmetry.space_group_name_H-M   'P 1'
#
loop_
_entity.id
_entity.type
_entity.pdbx_description
1 polymer ?
#
loop_
_entity_poly.entity_id
_entity_poly.type
_entity_poly.pdbx_seq_one_letter_code
_entity_poly.pdbx_strand_id
1 'polypeptide(L)' 'MDDTYQKKLAARIDAYMSDLGLTYKQAFNKAYKEVKPPSVTIPFISYEEWRNQFSGKG' A
#
# COMPACT_ATOMS: atom_id res chain seq x y z
N MET A 1 -0.98 -7.39 -3.26
CA MET A 1 -0.94 -6.13 -2.50
C MET A 1 -2.28 -5.96 -1.81
N ASP A 2 -2.34 -5.39 -0.61
CA ASP A 2 -3.62 -5.14 0.06
C ASP A 2 -4.26 -3.88 -0.54
N ASP A 3 -5.21 -4.07 -1.46
CA ASP A 3 -5.92 -2.97 -2.13
C ASP A 3 -6.64 -2.05 -1.15
N THR A 4 -6.99 -2.56 0.03
CA THR A 4 -7.64 -1.81 1.12
C THR A 4 -6.67 -0.81 1.75
N TYR A 5 -5.40 -1.19 1.90
CA TYR A 5 -4.36 -0.31 2.41
C TYR A 5 -4.10 0.85 1.44
N GLN A 6 -3.95 0.56 0.15
CA GLN A 6 -3.68 1.60 -0.85
C GLN A 6 -4.84 2.59 -0.97
N LYS A 7 -6.09 2.12 -0.93
CA LYS A 7 -7.28 2.98 -0.94
C LYS A 7 -7.36 3.87 0.31
N LYS A 8 -7.09 3.32 1.49
CA LYS A 8 -7.08 4.10 2.75
C LYS A 8 -5.97 5.16 2.75
N LEU A 9 -4.80 4.82 2.24
CA LEU A 9 -3.68 5.75 2.14
C LEU A 9 -4.01 6.90 1.19
N ALA A 10 -4.53 6.59 0.00
CA ALA A 10 -4.92 7.60 -1.00
C ALA A 10 -5.98 8.57 -0.44
N ALA A 11 -7.05 8.04 0.16
CA ALA A 11 -8.10 8.87 0.75
C ALA A 11 -7.58 9.81 1.85
N ARG A 12 -6.59 9.37 2.63
CA ARG A 12 -5.98 10.19 3.69
C ARG A 12 -5.08 11.29 3.13
N ILE A 13 -4.38 11.01 2.04
CA ILE A 13 -3.57 12.00 1.32
C ILE A 13 -4.46 13.09 0.74
N ASP A 14 -5.54 12.70 0.06
CA ASP A 14 -6.49 13.64 -0.55
C ASP A 14 -7.13 14.55 0.51
N ALA A 15 -7.54 13.99 1.65
CA ALA A 15 -8.07 14.77 2.77
C ALA A 15 -7.06 15.82 3.26
N TYR A 16 -5.78 15.46 3.41
CA TYR A 16 -4.77 16.44 3.86
C TYR A 16 -4.45 17.52 2.82
N MET A 17 -4.52 17.19 1.54
CA MET A 17 -4.33 18.18 0.48
C MET A 17 -5.51 19.15 0.44
N SER A 18 -6.74 18.65 0.58
CA SER A 18 -7.97 19.44 0.59
C SER A 18 -8.14 20.27 1.88
N ASP A 19 -8.05 19.62 3.04
CA ASP A 19 -8.44 20.22 4.32
C ASP A 19 -7.34 21.09 4.92
N LEU A 20 -6.07 20.75 4.67
CA LEU A 20 -4.92 21.45 5.24
C LEU A 20 -4.07 22.18 4.19
N GLY A 21 -4.43 22.11 2.91
CA GLY A 21 -3.68 22.72 1.82
C GLY A 21 -2.25 22.19 1.68
N LEU A 22 -1.97 20.98 2.18
CA LEU A 22 -0.62 20.41 2.16
C LEU A 22 -0.21 20.02 0.75
N THR A 23 1.08 20.11 0.46
CA THR A 23 1.64 19.52 -0.76
C THR A 23 1.55 18.00 -0.69
N TYR A 24 1.47 17.34 -1.85
CA TYR A 24 1.42 15.86 -1.92
C TYR A 24 2.52 15.19 -1.06
N LYS A 25 3.76 15.68 -1.10
CA LYS A 25 4.87 15.13 -0.32
C LYS A 25 4.64 15.22 1.19
N GLN A 26 4.08 16.33 1.67
CA GLN A 26 3.77 16.52 3.09
C GLN A 26 2.57 15.65 3.52
N ALA A 27 1.51 15.63 2.70
CA ALA A 27 0.33 14.80 2.92
C ALA A 27 0.68 13.31 2.93
N PHE A 28 1.49 12.84 1.97
CA PHE A 28 1.99 11.47 1.91
C PHE A 28 2.79 11.09 3.16
N ASN A 29 3.78 11.91 3.55
CA ASN A 29 4.60 11.61 4.72
C ASN A 29 3.77 11.54 6.02
N LYS A 30 2.70 12.33 6.10
CA LYS A 30 1.78 12.30 7.24
C LYS A 30 0.86 11.08 7.20
N ALA A 31 0.21 10.84 6.07
CA ALA A 31 -0.67 9.70 5.86
C ALA A 31 0.06 8.37 6.02
N TYR A 32 1.29 8.25 5.53
CA TYR A 32 2.11 7.04 5.63
C TYR A 32 2.52 6.71 7.08
N LYS A 33 2.64 7.72 7.95
CA LYS A 33 2.89 7.49 9.39
C LYS A 33 1.64 7.03 10.13
N GLU A 34 0.46 7.48 9.71
CA GLU A 34 -0.81 7.14 10.35
C GLU A 34 -1.40 5.82 9.84
N VAL A 35 -1.37 5.62 8.52
CA VAL A 35 -1.85 4.40 7.87
C VAL A 35 -0.70 3.39 7.90
N LYS A 36 -0.68 2.55 8.94
CA LYS A 36 0.33 1.49 9.05
C LYS A 36 0.18 0.50 7.89
N PRO A 37 1.27 0.21 7.14
CA PRO A 37 1.22 -0.86 6.16
C PRO A 37 0.94 -2.19 6.85
N PRO A 38 0.19 -3.10 6.21
CA PRO A 38 0.04 -4.45 6.73
C PRO A 38 1.44 -5.06 6.86
N SER A 39 1.75 -5.57 8.06
CA SER A 39 3.02 -6.25 8.33
C SER A 39 2.96 -7.62 7.66
N VAL A 40 3.22 -7.65 6.36
CA VAL A 40 3.27 -8.88 5.58
C VAL A 40 4.74 -9.22 5.38
N THR A 41 5.23 -10.19 6.14
CA THR A 41 6.49 -10.86 5.83
C THR A 41 6.18 -11.95 4.81
N ILE A 42 6.58 -11.74 3.56
CA ILE A 42 6.50 -12.78 2.52
C ILE A 42 7.78 -13.62 2.66
N PRO A 43 7.68 -14.93 2.94
CA PRO A 43 8.85 -15.81 2.94
C PRO A 43 9.51 -15.80 1.56
N PHE A 44 10.83 -16.00 1.52
CA PHE A 44 11.49 -16.24 0.25
C PHE A 44 10.87 -17.48 -0.42
N ILE A 45 10.47 -17.34 -1.67
CA ILE A 45 10.03 -18.44 -2.53
C ILE A 45 10.82 -18.40 -3.84
N SER A 46 11.12 -19.57 -4.38
CA SER A 46 11.80 -19.67 -5.68
C SER A 46 10.91 -19.18 -6.82
N TYR A 47 11.52 -18.85 -7.97
CA TYR A 47 10.78 -18.41 -9.15
C TYR A 47 9.73 -19.44 -9.61
N GLU A 48 10.06 -20.73 -9.51
CA GLU A 48 9.17 -21.82 -9.90
C GLU A 48 7.95 -21.90 -8.97
N GLU A 49 8.16 -21.77 -7.66
CA GLU A 49 7.08 -21.74 -6.66
C GLU A 49 6.17 -20.52 -6.84
N TRP A 50 6.75 -19.34 -7.09
CA TRP A 50 5.96 -18.13 -7.37
C TRP A 50 5.14 -18.29 -8.65
N ARG A 51 5.75 -18.79 -9.73
CA ARG A 51 5.05 -18.99 -11.01
C ARG A 51 3.86 -19.93 -10.83
N ASN A 52 4.03 -21.05 -10.14
CA ASN A 52 2.95 -22.01 -9.92
C ASN A 52 1.81 -21.44 -9.07
N GLN A 53 2.10 -20.63 -8.05
CA GLN A 53 1.07 -20.04 -7.18
C GLN A 53 0.26 -18.92 -7.85
N PHE A 54 0.88 -18.14 -8.75
CA PHE A 54 0.28 -16.91 -9.28
C PHE A 54 -0.05 -16.95 -10.77
N SER A 55 0.35 -17.99 -11.53
CA SER A 55 0.09 -18.06 -12.98
C SER A 55 -1.20 -18.81 -13.38
N GLY A 56 -2.08 -19.17 -12.43
CA GLY A 56 -3.43 -19.67 -12.74
C GLY A 56 -3.51 -20.96 -13.56
N LYS A 57 -2.51 -21.85 -13.51
CA LYS A 57 -2.66 -23.22 -14.04
C LYS A 57 -3.29 -24.10 -12.97
N GLY A 58 -4.61 -24.09 -12.91
CA GLY A 58 -5.41 -25.24 -12.45
C GLY A 58 -5.52 -26.26 -13.57
#